data_AF-A0A435XZ43-F1
#
_entry.id   AF-A0A435XZ43-F1
#
_cell.length_a   1.000
_cell.length_b   1.000
_cell.length_c   1.000
_cell.angle_alpha   90.00
_cell.angle_beta   90.00
_cell.angle_gamma   90.00
#
_symmetry.space_group_name_H-M   'P 1'
#
loop_
_entity.id
_entity.type
_entity.pdbx_description
1 polymer ?
#
loop_
_entity_poly.entity_id
_entity_poly.type
_entity_poly.pdbx_seq_one_letter_code
_entity_poly.pdbx_strand_id
1 'polypeptide(L)'
;MISQNAIETLRKTEIGAQGLFIDGVQVEATSGASLPVTSPIDGRPFASIADGNAADIDRAVKSARKAFEKGSWSRATPAFRKKVLTKFAELVEKHADELAVLGVRDNGTEIGMAYKAEP
;
A
#
# COMPACT_ATOMS: atom_id res chain seq x y z
N MET A 1 -19.55 11.27 -2.02
CA MET A 1 -18.91 11.47 -0.70
C MET A 1 -19.41 10.37 0.20
N ILE A 2 -18.50 9.56 0.74
CA ILE A 2 -18.82 8.47 1.68
C ILE A 2 -19.62 9.01 2.88
N SER A 3 -20.48 8.18 3.46
CA SER A 3 -21.24 8.57 4.66
C SER A 3 -20.35 8.59 5.91
N GLN A 4 -20.70 9.42 6.90
CA GLN A 4 -20.00 9.44 8.19
C GLN A 4 -19.95 8.04 8.86
N ASN A 5 -21.03 7.26 8.74
CA ASN A 5 -21.08 5.90 9.29
C ASN A 5 -20.07 4.96 8.60
N ALA A 6 -19.94 5.05 7.29
CA ALA A 6 -18.97 4.25 6.55
C ALA A 6 -17.52 4.66 6.88
N ILE A 7 -17.23 5.95 7.07
CA ILE A 7 -15.92 6.41 7.59
C ILE A 7 -15.65 5.81 8.96
N GLU A 8 -16.61 5.88 9.89
CA GLU A 8 -16.47 5.33 11.25
C GLU A 8 -16.24 3.82 11.24
N THR A 9 -16.88 3.11 10.32
CA THR A 9 -16.69 1.66 10.12
C THR A 9 -15.28 1.37 9.64
N LEU A 10 -14.84 2.01 8.54
CA LEU A 10 -13.50 1.82 7.97
C LEU A 10 -12.37 2.24 8.93
N ARG A 11 -12.59 3.29 9.73
CA ARG A 11 -11.64 3.75 10.74
C ARG A 11 -11.39 2.70 11.82
N LYS A 12 -12.39 1.89 12.14
CA LYS A 12 -12.34 0.85 13.19
C LYS A 12 -11.91 -0.52 12.66
N THR A 13 -11.76 -0.68 11.34
CA THR A 13 -11.24 -1.91 10.76
C THR A 13 -9.85 -2.21 11.33
N GLU A 14 -9.71 -3.41 11.90
CA GLU A 14 -8.45 -3.97 12.37
C GLU A 14 -7.54 -4.29 11.18
N ILE A 15 -6.27 -3.91 11.30
CA ILE A 15 -5.25 -4.15 10.28
C ILE A 15 -4.18 -5.01 10.92
N GLY A 16 -4.07 -6.25 10.44
CA GLY A 16 -3.01 -7.16 10.88
C GLY A 16 -1.62 -6.68 10.49
N ALA A 17 -0.59 -7.32 11.03
CA ALA A 17 0.79 -7.05 10.67
C ALA A 17 0.99 -7.18 9.15
N GLN A 18 1.67 -6.19 8.56
CA GLN A 18 1.95 -6.15 7.12
C GLN A 18 3.44 -6.40 6.87
N GLY A 19 3.73 -7.41 6.04
CA GLY A 19 5.08 -7.70 5.55
C GLY A 19 5.50 -6.84 4.35
N LEU A 20 6.78 -6.94 3.99
CA LEU A 20 7.33 -6.44 2.73
C LEU A 20 6.71 -7.18 1.55
N PHE A 21 6.67 -6.59 0.35
CA PHE A 21 6.21 -7.26 -0.87
C PHE A 21 7.37 -7.47 -1.84
N ILE A 22 7.90 -8.69 -1.90
CA ILE A 22 9.10 -9.06 -2.68
C ILE A 22 8.79 -10.33 -3.48
N ASP A 23 9.20 -10.37 -4.76
CA ASP A 23 8.92 -11.51 -5.67
C ASP A 23 7.43 -11.85 -5.85
N GLY A 24 6.56 -10.84 -5.70
CA GLY A 24 5.11 -11.01 -5.89
C GLY A 24 4.39 -11.64 -4.70
N VAL A 25 5.05 -11.75 -3.54
CA VAL A 25 4.49 -12.30 -2.31
C VAL A 25 4.80 -11.40 -1.11
N GLN A 26 3.96 -11.49 -0.08
CA GLN A 26 4.21 -10.84 1.20
C GLN A 26 5.22 -11.65 2.02
N VAL A 27 6.22 -10.99 2.60
CA VAL A 27 7.30 -11.60 3.38
C VAL A 27 7.63 -10.76 4.61
N GLU A 28 8.02 -11.41 5.70
CA GLU A 28 8.57 -10.72 6.88
C GLU A 28 9.93 -10.09 6.59
N ALA A 29 10.33 -9.11 7.39
CA ALA A 29 11.71 -8.61 7.39
C ALA A 29 12.68 -9.74 7.76
N THR A 30 13.85 -9.77 7.14
CA THR A 30 14.88 -10.79 7.44
C THR A 30 15.35 -10.79 8.88
N SER A 31 15.31 -9.63 9.54
CA SER A 31 15.61 -9.48 10.97
C SER A 31 14.48 -9.94 11.89
N GLY A 32 13.26 -10.15 11.35
CA GLY A 32 12.03 -10.32 12.13
C GLY A 32 11.55 -9.04 12.84
N ALA A 33 12.19 -7.90 12.58
CA ALA A 33 11.83 -6.63 13.19
C ALA A 33 10.56 -6.03 12.56
N SER A 34 9.82 -5.28 13.38
CA SER A 34 8.60 -4.59 12.96
C SER A 34 8.50 -3.20 13.58
N LEU A 35 7.81 -2.30 12.90
CA LEU A 35 7.52 -0.94 13.33
C LEU A 35 6.01 -0.78 13.57
N PRO A 36 5.59 -0.20 14.71
CA PRO A 36 4.19 0.18 14.90
C PRO A 36 3.84 1.36 13.97
N VAL A 37 2.66 1.29 13.36
CA VAL A 37 2.07 2.43 12.63
C VAL A 37 1.11 3.13 13.58
N THR A 38 1.45 4.37 13.93
CA THR A 38 0.75 5.17 14.94
C THR A 38 -0.03 6.29 14.29
N SER A 39 -1.32 6.39 14.61
CA SER A 39 -2.14 7.46 14.07
C SER A 39 -1.80 8.81 14.70
N PRO A 40 -1.56 9.87 13.92
CA PRO A 40 -1.38 11.22 14.46
C PRO A 40 -2.68 11.83 15.01
N ILE A 41 -3.83 11.21 14.74
CA ILE A 41 -5.15 11.70 15.18
C ILE A 41 -5.34 11.56 16.70
N ASP A 42 -4.88 10.45 17.26
CA ASP A 42 -5.08 10.11 18.68
C ASP A 42 -3.83 9.51 19.35
N GLY A 43 -2.72 9.38 18.61
CA GLY A 43 -1.46 8.85 19.10
C GLY A 43 -1.44 7.34 19.34
N ARG A 44 -2.44 6.59 18.87
CA ARG A 44 -2.54 5.14 19.11
C ARG A 44 -2.03 4.33 17.92
N PRO A 45 -1.33 3.21 18.17
CA PRO A 45 -0.98 2.27 17.11
C PRO A 45 -2.24 1.62 16.54
N PHE A 46 -2.29 1.43 15.23
CA PHE A 46 -3.41 0.77 14.56
C PHE A 46 -3.01 -0.35 13.60
N ALA A 47 -1.71 -0.49 13.31
CA ALA A 47 -1.12 -1.59 12.54
C ALA A 47 0.36 -1.74 12.92
N SER A 48 1.03 -2.73 12.32
CA SER A 48 2.49 -2.83 12.30
C SER A 48 2.98 -3.21 10.91
N ILE A 49 4.14 -2.70 10.53
CA ILE A 49 4.81 -3.02 9.26
C ILE A 49 6.16 -3.67 9.51
N ALA A 50 6.64 -4.49 8.58
CA ALA A 50 7.98 -5.05 8.63
C ALA A 50 9.07 -3.96 8.57
N ASP A 51 10.06 -4.03 9.46
CA ASP A 51 11.21 -3.13 9.49
C ASP A 51 12.35 -3.68 8.62
N GLY A 52 12.27 -3.40 7.33
CA GLY A 52 13.21 -3.92 6.33
C GLY A 52 14.62 -3.38 6.50
N ASN A 53 15.62 -4.24 6.32
CA ASN A 53 17.04 -3.86 6.40
C ASN A 53 17.75 -3.96 5.03
N ALA A 54 19.08 -3.78 5.03
CA ALA A 54 19.89 -3.85 3.81
C ALA A 54 19.77 -5.17 3.04
N ALA A 55 19.58 -6.31 3.72
CA ALA A 55 19.40 -7.60 3.07
C ALA A 55 18.04 -7.70 2.38
N ASP A 56 16.98 -7.15 2.99
CA ASP A 56 15.67 -7.08 2.35
C ASP A 56 15.66 -6.17 1.12
N ILE A 57 16.37 -5.04 1.20
CA ILE A 57 16.59 -4.14 0.06
C ILE A 57 17.32 -4.88 -1.07
N ASP A 58 18.40 -5.60 -0.77
CA ASP A 58 19.13 -6.38 -1.78
C ASP A 58 18.24 -7.43 -2.46
N ARG A 59 17.40 -8.14 -1.69
CA ARG A 59 16.39 -9.08 -2.24
C ARG A 59 15.40 -8.39 -3.16
N ALA A 60 14.84 -7.25 -2.74
CA ALA A 60 13.88 -6.49 -3.53
C ALA A 60 14.51 -5.97 -4.84
N VAL A 61 15.74 -5.45 -4.78
CA VAL A 61 16.48 -4.95 -5.96
C VAL A 61 16.79 -6.08 -6.94
N LYS A 62 17.26 -7.24 -6.45
CA LYS A 62 17.51 -8.42 -7.28
C LYS A 62 16.23 -8.93 -7.96
N SER A 63 15.12 -8.96 -7.23
CA SER A 63 13.80 -9.30 -7.77
C SER A 63 13.36 -8.35 -8.88
N ALA A 64 13.44 -7.04 -8.64
CA ALA A 64 13.11 -6.01 -9.63
C ALA A 64 14.01 -6.09 -10.88
N ARG A 65 15.33 -6.29 -10.70
CA ARG A 65 16.29 -6.46 -11.81
C ARG A 65 15.94 -7.68 -12.66
N LYS A 66 15.67 -8.82 -12.03
CA LYS A 66 15.27 -10.05 -12.73
C LYS A 66 13.97 -9.85 -13.52
N ALA A 67 12.97 -9.18 -12.96
CA ALA A 67 11.73 -8.88 -13.66
C ALA A 67 11.95 -7.96 -14.87
N PHE A 68 12.80 -6.94 -14.72
CA PHE A 68 13.18 -6.03 -15.80
C PHE A 68 13.92 -6.76 -16.93
N GLU A 69 14.90 -7.59 -16.60
CA GLU A 69 15.70 -8.34 -17.58
C GLU A 69 14.90 -9.44 -18.28
N LYS A 70 13.99 -10.12 -17.56
CA LYS A 70 13.05 -11.09 -18.13
C LYS A 70 12.16 -10.45 -19.19
N GLY A 71 11.90 -9.15 -19.10
CA GLY A 71 11.16 -8.41 -20.13
C GLY A 71 9.65 -8.54 -20.07
N SER A 72 9.11 -9.26 -19.08
CA SER A 72 7.66 -9.45 -18.92
C SER A 72 6.91 -8.13 -18.70
N TRP A 73 7.60 -7.09 -18.20
CA TRP A 73 7.08 -5.73 -18.12
C TRP A 73 7.83 -4.76 -19.03
N SER A 74 9.17 -4.71 -18.94
CA SER A 74 10.01 -3.72 -19.64
C SER A 74 9.93 -3.82 -21.17
N ARG A 75 9.79 -5.04 -21.71
CA ARG A 75 9.66 -5.32 -23.15
C ARG A 75 8.22 -5.65 -23.55
N ALA A 76 7.26 -5.54 -22.63
CA ALA A 76 5.85 -5.76 -22.96
C ALA A 76 5.35 -4.71 -23.96
N THR A 77 4.35 -5.07 -24.76
CA THR A 77 3.77 -4.13 -25.72
C THR A 77 3.12 -2.95 -24.99
N PRO A 78 3.06 -1.76 -25.60
CA PRO A 78 2.33 -0.63 -25.03
C PRO A 78 0.87 -0.97 -24.70
N ALA A 79 0.21 -1.77 -25.54
CA ALA A 79 -1.16 -2.23 -25.33
C ALA A 79 -1.30 -3.09 -24.06
N PHE A 80 -0.36 -4.01 -23.80
CA PHE A 80 -0.36 -4.81 -22.57
C PHE A 80 -0.17 -3.93 -21.33
N ARG A 81 0.81 -3.02 -21.35
CA ARG A 81 1.03 -2.12 -20.21
C ARG A 81 -0.18 -1.21 -19.96
N LYS A 82 -0.80 -0.69 -21.01
CA LYS A 82 -2.07 0.06 -20.91
C LYS A 82 -3.13 -0.77 -20.20
N LYS A 83 -3.38 -2.00 -20.64
CA LYS A 83 -4.37 -2.88 -20.02
C LYS A 83 -4.13 -3.08 -18.52
N VAL A 84 -2.87 -3.32 -18.12
CA VAL A 84 -2.51 -3.53 -16.70
C VAL A 84 -2.68 -2.24 -15.90
N LEU A 85 -2.18 -1.10 -16.38
CA LEU A 85 -2.28 0.18 -15.67
C LEU A 85 -3.73 0.67 -15.56
N THR A 86 -4.54 0.51 -16.61
CA THR A 86 -5.97 0.80 -16.53
C THR A 86 -6.66 -0.09 -15.50
N LYS A 87 -6.32 -1.39 -15.46
CA LYS A 87 -6.90 -2.27 -14.43
C LYS A 87 -6.47 -1.87 -13.02
N PHE A 88 -5.23 -1.42 -12.85
CA PHE A 88 -4.75 -0.93 -11.58
C PHE A 88 -5.50 0.33 -11.14
N ALA A 89 -5.71 1.30 -12.05
CA ALA A 89 -6.52 2.49 -11.77
C ALA A 89 -7.96 2.13 -11.36
N GLU A 90 -8.63 1.24 -12.10
CA GLU A 90 -9.97 0.74 -11.73
C GLU A 90 -10.01 0.13 -10.32
N LEU A 91 -8.94 -0.54 -9.90
CA LEU A 91 -8.86 -1.12 -8.56
C LEU A 91 -8.64 -0.04 -7.50
N VAL A 92 -7.82 0.97 -7.77
CA VAL A 92 -7.64 2.12 -6.87
C VAL A 92 -8.98 2.85 -6.69
N GLU A 93 -9.67 3.18 -7.78
CA GLU A 93 -10.98 3.84 -7.77
C GLU A 93 -12.02 3.00 -7.00
N LYS A 94 -12.06 1.69 -7.24
CA LYS A 94 -12.96 0.78 -6.54
C LYS A 94 -12.74 0.78 -5.02
N HIS A 95 -11.51 0.97 -4.57
CA HIS A 95 -11.11 0.94 -3.17
C HIS A 95 -10.80 2.35 -2.61
N ALA A 96 -11.19 3.42 -3.31
CA ALA A 96 -10.82 4.78 -2.97
C ALA A 96 -11.25 5.19 -1.55
N ASP A 97 -12.45 4.80 -1.12
CA ASP A 97 -12.94 5.10 0.23
C ASP A 97 -12.09 4.41 1.33
N GLU A 98 -11.69 3.16 1.11
CA GLU A 98 -10.83 2.40 2.03
C GLU A 98 -9.43 3.02 2.10
N LEU A 99 -8.86 3.36 0.95
CA LEU A 99 -7.54 3.99 0.82
C LEU A 99 -7.52 5.39 1.45
N ALA A 100 -8.55 6.20 1.23
CA ALA A 100 -8.66 7.54 1.80
C ALA A 100 -8.73 7.48 3.34
N VAL A 101 -9.61 6.63 3.90
CA VAL A 101 -9.71 6.50 5.36
C VAL A 101 -8.42 5.93 5.97
N LEU A 102 -7.78 4.97 5.32
CA LEU A 102 -6.48 4.43 5.76
C LEU A 102 -5.39 5.51 5.73
N GLY A 103 -5.27 6.26 4.63
CA GLY A 103 -4.31 7.34 4.48
C GLY A 103 -4.49 8.43 5.55
N VAL A 104 -5.73 8.82 5.83
CA VAL A 104 -6.05 9.78 6.90
C VAL A 104 -5.65 9.23 8.28
N ARG A 105 -5.89 7.94 8.56
CA ARG A 105 -5.44 7.31 9.82
C ARG A 105 -3.91 7.35 9.95
N ASP A 106 -3.19 7.21 8.85
CA ASP A 106 -1.72 7.15 8.82
C ASP A 106 -1.07 8.55 8.89
N ASN A 107 -1.56 9.51 8.10
CA ASN A 107 -0.90 10.80 7.93
C ASN A 107 -1.64 12.01 8.53
N GLY A 108 -2.90 11.83 8.95
CA GLY A 108 -3.70 12.88 9.60
C GLY A 108 -4.30 13.94 8.65
N THR A 109 -4.25 13.74 7.34
CA THR A 109 -4.87 14.64 6.36
C THR A 109 -6.37 14.74 6.62
N GLU A 110 -6.98 15.90 6.39
CA GLU A 110 -8.43 16.05 6.49
C GLU A 110 -9.13 15.18 5.42
N ILE A 111 -10.22 14.50 5.79
CA ILE A 111 -10.84 13.48 4.93
C ILE A 111 -11.39 14.05 3.61
N GLY A 112 -11.95 15.26 3.64
CA GLY A 112 -12.38 15.99 2.45
C GLY A 112 -11.21 16.39 1.54
N MET A 113 -10.02 16.69 2.09
CA MET A 113 -8.80 16.90 1.31
C MET A 113 -8.28 15.60 0.71
N ALA A 114 -8.31 14.49 1.46
CA ALA A 114 -7.90 13.18 0.93
C ALA A 114 -8.72 12.79 -0.31
N TYR A 115 -10.05 12.95 -0.28
CA TYR A 115 -10.89 12.70 -1.45
C TYR A 115 -10.71 13.67 -2.62
N LYS A 116 -10.15 14.85 -2.39
CA LYS A 116 -9.83 15.80 -3.48
C LYS A 116 -8.46 15.51 -4.10
N ALA A 117 -7.58 14.83 -3.35
CA ALA A 117 -6.24 14.44 -3.80
C ALA A 117 -6.26 13.11 -4.57
N GLU A 118 -7.20 12.22 -4.23
CA GLU A 118 -7.50 11.01 -5.02
C GLU A 118 -8.37 11.40 -6.24
N PRO A 119 -7.96 11.05 -7.48
CA PRO A 119 -8.66 11.42 -8.72
C PRO A 119 -10.02 10.75 -8.90
#